data_AF-A0A9D9SIL0-F1
#
_entry.id   AF-A0A9D9SIL0-F1
#
_cell.length_a   1.000
_cell.length_b   1.000
_cell.length_c   1.000
_cell.angle_alpha   90.00
_cell.angle_beta   90.00
_cell.angle_gamma   90.00
#
_symmetry.space_group_name_H-M   'P 1'
#
loop_
_entity.id
_entity.type
_entity.pdbx_description
1 polymer ?
#
loop_
_entity_poly.entity_id
_entity_poly.type
_entity_poly.pdbx_seq_one_letter_code
_entity_poly.pdbx_strand_id
1 'polypeptide(L)'
;MRNLRLRFRDQRGFNLIELMIVIAIIGLLIGVGSIAWSAVIRSGNETTAAQSIDNIRKFQAQYASRNKGSFATFDELIAKVSLDEKFKGERPVVNGYIFTMTVEPASQSRPSSYSITADPQVADGVTATGTRHFYTDSSLSGIKATDENRPAKADDPSI
;
A
#
# COMPACT_ATOMS: atom_id res chain seq x y z
N MET A 1 -59.82 36.27 -33.50
CA MET A 1 -58.57 35.62 -33.96
C MET A 1 -57.58 35.66 -32.79
N ARG A 2 -57.15 34.50 -32.27
CA ARG A 2 -56.41 34.39 -31.00
C ARG A 2 -54.94 34.13 -31.33
N ASN A 3 -54.09 35.15 -31.18
CA ASN A 3 -52.67 35.08 -31.51
C ASN A 3 -51.90 34.30 -30.44
N LEU A 4 -51.52 33.06 -30.73
CA LEU A 4 -50.57 32.29 -29.92
C LEU A 4 -49.16 32.83 -30.14
N ARG A 5 -48.66 33.66 -29.21
CA ARG A 5 -47.24 34.01 -29.14
C ARG A 5 -46.46 32.80 -28.62
N LEU A 6 -45.77 32.10 -29.51
CA LEU A 6 -44.76 31.11 -29.15
C LEU A 6 -43.60 31.82 -28.44
N ARG A 7 -43.44 31.57 -27.14
CA ARG A 7 -42.24 31.96 -26.39
C ARG A 7 -41.09 31.08 -26.87
N PHE A 8 -40.21 31.62 -27.69
CA PHE A 8 -38.91 31.01 -27.94
C PHE A 8 -38.16 30.95 -26.60
N ARG A 9 -37.82 29.72 -26.20
CA ARG A 9 -37.05 29.45 -24.99
C ARG A 9 -35.62 29.91 -25.29
N ASP A 10 -35.09 30.84 -24.51
CA ASP A 10 -33.69 31.29 -24.62
C ASP A 10 -32.75 30.09 -24.43
N GLN A 11 -32.32 29.49 -25.54
CA GLN A 11 -31.26 28.50 -25.56
C GLN A 11 -29.95 29.27 -25.55
N ARG A 12 -29.49 29.65 -24.35
CA ARG A 12 -28.12 30.15 -24.18
C ARG A 12 -27.16 28.98 -24.41
N GLY A 13 -26.58 28.93 -25.60
CA GLY A 13 -25.51 27.98 -25.95
C GLY A 13 -24.19 28.34 -25.25
N PHE A 14 -23.34 27.34 -25.06
CA PHE A 14 -22.01 27.50 -24.47
C PHE A 14 -21.05 28.14 -25.50
N ASN A 15 -20.32 29.20 -25.11
CA ASN A 15 -19.37 29.84 -26.01
C ASN A 15 -18.06 29.03 -26.08
N LEU A 16 -17.42 28.98 -27.25
CA LEU A 16 -16.11 28.33 -27.44
C LEU A 16 -15.04 28.94 -26.53
N ILE A 17 -15.09 30.25 -26.28
CA ILE A 17 -14.15 30.90 -25.37
C ILE A 17 -14.38 30.50 -23.91
N GLU A 18 -15.64 30.29 -23.51
CA GLU A 18 -15.97 29.80 -22.17
C GLU A 18 -15.45 28.37 -21.99
N LEU A 19 -15.58 27.52 -23.02
CA LEU A 19 -14.98 26.19 -23.01
C LEU A 19 -13.46 26.26 -22.88
N MET A 20 -12.80 27.13 -23.65
CA MET A 20 -11.34 27.30 -23.60
C MET A 20 -10.85 27.71 -22.22
N ILE A 21 -11.52 28.67 -21.58
CA ILE A 21 -11.13 29.11 -20.23
C ILE A 21 -11.35 27.99 -19.22
N VAL A 22 -12.46 27.25 -19.32
CA VAL A 22 -12.73 26.11 -18.41
C VAL A 22 -11.66 25.03 -18.54
N ILE A 23 -11.32 24.60 -19.76
CA ILE A 23 -10.25 23.58 -19.92
C ILE A 23 -8.88 24.10 -19.52
N ALA A 24 -8.59 25.40 -19.70
CA ALA A 24 -7.35 26.02 -19.27
C ALA A 24 -7.22 26.01 -17.73
N ILE A 25 -8.30 26.37 -17.02
CA ILE A 25 -8.35 26.32 -15.56
C ILE A 25 -8.21 24.87 -15.06
N ILE A 26 -8.91 23.91 -15.66
CA ILE A 26 -8.81 22.49 -15.30
C ILE A 26 -7.38 21.98 -15.51
N GLY A 27 -6.74 22.31 -16.65
CA GLY A 27 -5.35 21.94 -16.92
C GLY A 27 -4.37 22.49 -15.88
N LEU A 28 -4.56 23.74 -15.46
CA LEU A 28 -3.75 24.37 -14.41
C LEU A 28 -3.96 23.69 -13.04
N LEU A 29 -5.21 23.38 -12.68
CA LEU A 29 -5.53 22.69 -11.42
C LEU A 29 -4.93 21.28 -11.36
N ILE A 30 -5.00 20.51 -12.46
CA ILE A 30 -4.39 19.18 -12.55
C ILE A 30 -2.87 19.27 -12.41
N GLY A 31 -2.24 20.24 -13.09
CA GLY A 31 -0.80 20.45 -13.04
C GLY A 31 -0.28 20.62 -11.61
N VAL A 32 -0.88 21.53 -10.82
CA VAL A 32 -0.48 21.78 -9.43
C VAL A 32 -0.94 20.67 -8.48
N GLY A 33 -2.13 20.10 -8.70
CA GLY A 33 -2.70 19.08 -7.80
C GLY A 33 -1.93 17.75 -7.79
N SER A 34 -1.25 17.41 -8.88
CA SER A 34 -0.56 16.12 -9.05
C SER A 34 0.52 15.82 -7.99
N ILE A 35 1.30 16.82 -7.59
CA ILE A 35 2.41 16.64 -6.63
C ILE A 35 1.88 16.38 -5.22
N ALA A 36 0.90 17.18 -4.77
CA ALA A 36 0.29 17.03 -3.46
C ALA A 36 -0.42 15.67 -3.32
N TRP A 37 -1.09 15.23 -4.38
CA TRP A 37 -1.75 13.92 -4.42
C TRP A 37 -0.77 12.76 -4.22
N SER A 38 0.41 12.83 -4.85
CA SER A 38 1.42 11.78 -4.78
C SER A 38 1.93 11.56 -3.35
N ALA A 39 2.12 12.64 -2.57
CA ALA A 39 2.51 12.55 -1.16
C ALA A 39 1.43 11.89 -0.29
N VAL A 40 0.15 12.17 -0.55
CA VAL A 40 -0.98 11.55 0.16
C VAL A 40 -1.05 10.05 -0.12
N ILE A 41 -0.92 9.65 -1.39
CA ILE A 41 -0.88 8.24 -1.78
C ILE A 41 0.31 7.53 -1.14
N ARG A 42 1.49 8.15 -1.17
CA ARG A 42 2.69 7.63 -0.51
C ARG A 42 2.42 7.32 0.96
N SER A 43 1.95 8.29 1.73
CA SER A 43 1.64 8.12 3.16
C SER A 43 0.57 7.03 3.40
N GLY A 44 -0.44 6.96 2.54
CA GLY A 44 -1.47 5.92 2.59
C GLY A 44 -0.90 4.52 2.34
N ASN A 45 0.04 4.40 1.41
CA ASN A 45 0.75 3.15 1.13
C ASN A 45 1.57 2.70 2.34
N GLU A 46 2.35 3.59 2.98
CA GLU A 46 3.15 3.21 4.14
C GLU A 46 2.27 2.76 5.32
N THR A 47 1.17 3.49 5.55
CA THR A 47 0.19 3.13 6.59
C THR A 47 -0.40 1.74 6.32
N THR A 48 -0.80 1.47 5.08
CA THR A 48 -1.37 0.18 4.68
C THR A 48 -0.33 -0.94 4.72
N ALA A 49 0.94 -0.64 4.41
CA ALA A 49 2.04 -1.60 4.49
C ALA A 49 2.30 -2.02 5.93
N ALA A 50 2.41 -1.07 6.87
CA ALA A 50 2.55 -1.35 8.29
C ALA A 50 1.37 -2.19 8.82
N GLN A 51 0.13 -1.82 8.49
CA GLN A 51 -1.06 -2.60 8.86
C GLN A 51 -1.05 -4.01 8.27
N SER A 52 -0.58 -4.15 7.03
CA SER A 52 -0.44 -5.45 6.37
C SER A 52 0.55 -6.35 7.11
N ILE A 53 1.71 -5.81 7.51
CA ILE A 53 2.67 -6.55 8.32
C ILE A 53 2.03 -6.98 9.64
N ASP A 54 1.36 -6.08 10.36
CA ASP A 54 0.71 -6.45 11.63
C ASP A 54 -0.37 -7.52 11.46
N ASN A 55 -1.13 -7.49 10.37
CA ASN A 55 -2.09 -8.53 10.05
C ASN A 55 -1.39 -9.86 9.74
N ILE A 56 -0.31 -9.85 8.95
CA ILE A 56 0.47 -11.06 8.68
C ILE A 56 1.06 -11.63 9.98
N ARG A 57 1.56 -10.80 10.89
CA ARG A 57 2.06 -11.25 12.22
C ARG A 57 0.96 -11.95 13.03
N LYS A 58 -0.26 -11.43 13.01
CA LYS A 58 -1.42 -12.09 13.66
C LYS A 58 -1.73 -13.43 13.02
N PHE A 59 -1.71 -13.51 11.68
CA PHE A 59 -1.89 -14.76 10.96
C PHE A 59 -0.78 -15.77 11.22
N GLN A 60 0.48 -15.33 11.36
CA GLN A 60 1.60 -16.16 11.78
C GLN A 60 1.39 -16.72 13.18
N ALA A 61 0.95 -15.89 14.14
CA ALA A 61 0.63 -16.35 15.50
C ALA A 61 -0.52 -17.37 15.50
N GLN A 62 -1.57 -17.12 14.72
CA GLN A 62 -2.67 -18.07 14.54
C GLN A 62 -2.19 -19.39 13.91
N TYR A 63 -1.32 -19.31 12.90
CA TYR A 63 -0.74 -20.48 12.26
C TYR A 63 0.11 -21.28 13.24
N ALA A 64 1.02 -20.62 13.96
CA ALA A 64 1.91 -21.22 14.94
C ALA A 64 1.13 -21.93 16.05
N SER A 65 0.00 -21.36 16.49
CA SER A 65 -0.88 -21.98 17.50
C SER A 65 -1.46 -23.33 17.06
N ARG A 66 -1.61 -23.55 15.74
CA ARG A 66 -2.15 -24.77 15.13
C ARG A 66 -1.07 -25.72 14.63
N ASN A 67 0.17 -25.25 14.48
CA ASN A 67 1.27 -25.96 13.81
C ASN A 67 2.52 -26.10 14.71
N LYS A 68 2.30 -26.33 16.01
CA LYS A 68 3.36 -26.61 17.01
C LYS A 68 4.47 -25.53 17.04
N GLY A 69 4.10 -24.26 16.88
CA GLY A 69 5.06 -23.16 16.87
C GLY A 69 5.84 -22.97 15.56
N SER A 70 5.50 -23.71 14.49
CA SER A 70 6.06 -23.49 13.15
C SER A 70 5.40 -22.29 12.48
N PHE A 71 6.13 -21.62 11.59
CA PHE A 71 5.63 -20.49 10.81
C PHE A 71 5.34 -20.88 9.35
N ALA A 72 4.61 -20.03 8.65
CA ALA A 72 4.09 -20.32 7.30
C ALA A 72 4.61 -19.33 6.25
N THR A 73 4.73 -19.81 5.01
CA THR A 73 4.93 -18.95 3.84
C THR A 73 3.64 -18.17 3.49
N PHE A 74 3.68 -17.21 2.55
CA PHE A 74 2.50 -16.43 2.18
C PHE A 74 1.38 -17.33 1.66
N ASP A 75 1.73 -18.26 0.76
CA ASP A 75 0.79 -19.20 0.17
C ASP A 75 0.16 -20.13 1.24
N GLU A 76 0.93 -20.54 2.24
CA GLU A 76 0.40 -21.32 3.35
C GLU A 76 -0.52 -20.52 4.27
N LEU A 77 -0.21 -19.24 4.51
CA LEU A 77 -1.09 -18.36 5.28
C LEU A 77 -2.41 -18.13 4.54
N ILE A 78 -2.37 -17.96 3.22
CA ILE A 78 -3.57 -17.86 2.38
C ILE A 78 -4.40 -19.14 2.50
N ALA A 79 -3.77 -20.30 2.31
CA ALA A 79 -4.46 -21.58 2.28
C ALA A 79 -5.02 -22.03 3.64
N LYS A 80 -4.31 -21.76 4.75
CA LYS A 80 -4.60 -22.40 6.05
C LYS A 80 -5.16 -21.44 7.11
N VAL A 81 -4.95 -20.12 6.96
CA VAL A 81 -5.48 -19.11 7.88
C VAL A 81 -6.16 -17.93 7.18
N SER A 82 -6.42 -18.05 5.88
CA SER A 82 -7.20 -17.08 5.08
C SER A 82 -6.59 -15.68 5.02
N LEU A 83 -5.26 -15.59 4.88
CA LEU A 83 -4.61 -14.36 4.43
C LEU A 83 -5.16 -13.97 3.03
N ASP A 84 -5.25 -12.68 2.77
CA ASP A 84 -5.72 -12.12 1.50
C ASP A 84 -4.85 -12.60 0.30
N GLU A 85 -5.48 -13.02 -0.79
CA GLU A 85 -4.81 -13.55 -1.98
C GLU A 85 -3.90 -12.54 -2.67
N LYS A 86 -4.02 -11.24 -2.39
CA LYS A 86 -3.08 -10.22 -2.89
C LYS A 86 -1.62 -10.46 -2.47
N PHE A 87 -1.39 -11.27 -1.43
CA PHE A 87 -0.05 -11.65 -0.98
C PHE A 87 0.49 -12.93 -1.64
N LYS A 88 -0.22 -13.48 -2.64
CA LYS A 88 0.19 -14.72 -3.30
C LYS A 88 1.51 -14.55 -4.07
N GLY A 89 2.37 -15.58 -4.00
CA GLY A 89 3.67 -15.62 -4.67
C GLY A 89 4.84 -15.20 -3.77
N GLU A 90 6.04 -15.19 -4.35
CA GLU A 90 7.30 -15.05 -3.59
C GLU A 90 7.59 -13.62 -3.12
N ARG A 91 7.27 -12.63 -3.96
CA ARG A 91 7.50 -11.19 -3.70
C ARG A 91 6.27 -10.36 -4.08
N PRO A 92 5.12 -10.54 -3.41
CA PRO A 92 3.89 -9.86 -3.78
C PRO A 92 4.04 -8.34 -3.67
N VAL A 93 3.45 -7.63 -4.64
CA VAL A 93 3.41 -6.16 -4.66
C VAL A 93 2.01 -5.71 -4.30
N VAL A 94 1.87 -5.03 -3.16
CA VAL A 94 0.57 -4.62 -2.61
C VAL A 94 0.65 -3.15 -2.22
N ASN A 95 -0.23 -2.31 -2.79
CA ASN A 95 -0.30 -0.87 -2.50
C ASN A 95 1.08 -0.17 -2.59
N GLY A 96 1.85 -0.48 -3.64
CA GLY A 96 3.15 0.15 -3.88
C GLY A 96 4.29 -0.36 -2.98
N TYR A 97 4.09 -1.45 -2.24
CA TYR A 97 5.11 -2.10 -1.41
C TYR A 97 5.35 -3.54 -1.85
N ILE A 98 6.62 -3.94 -1.88
CA ILE A 98 7.07 -5.31 -2.13
C ILE A 98 7.25 -5.99 -0.78
N PHE A 99 6.52 -7.06 -0.55
CA PHE A 99 6.67 -7.85 0.67
C PHE A 99 7.58 -9.04 0.40
N THR A 100 8.54 -9.26 1.30
CA THR A 100 9.42 -10.44 1.26
C THR A 100 9.33 -11.14 2.59
N MET A 101 9.13 -12.46 2.58
CA MET A 101 9.08 -13.26 3.80
C MET A 101 10.08 -14.40 3.73
N THR A 102 10.85 -14.57 4.79
CA THR A 102 11.73 -15.72 4.98
C THR A 102 11.20 -16.54 6.14
N VAL A 103 11.06 -17.85 5.94
CA VAL A 103 10.62 -18.79 6.98
C VAL A 103 11.71 -19.83 7.17
N GLU A 104 12.23 -19.94 8.38
CA GLU A 104 13.19 -20.96 8.76
C GLU A 104 12.52 -22.01 9.65
N PRO A 105 12.48 -23.29 9.24
CA PRO A 105 11.94 -24.35 10.07
C PRO A 105 12.81 -24.60 11.30
N ALA A 106 12.23 -25.20 12.34
CA ALA A 106 13.01 -25.58 13.52
C ALA A 106 14.10 -26.60 13.16
N SER A 107 15.25 -26.45 13.80
CA SER A 107 16.37 -27.39 13.73
C SER A 107 16.79 -27.81 15.15
N GLN A 108 17.71 -28.77 15.29
CA GLN A 108 18.20 -29.21 16.61
C GLN A 108 18.81 -28.06 17.43
N SER A 109 19.32 -27.02 16.78
CA SER A 109 20.03 -25.90 17.41
C SER A 109 19.27 -24.58 17.41
N ARG A 110 18.13 -24.47 16.69
CA ARG A 110 17.40 -23.21 16.53
C ARG A 110 15.88 -23.45 16.44
N PRO A 111 15.05 -22.66 17.15
CA PRO A 111 13.61 -22.72 16.96
C PRO A 111 13.21 -22.27 15.55
N SER A 112 11.98 -22.59 15.13
CA SER A 112 11.45 -22.04 13.89
C SER A 112 11.37 -20.52 14.02
N SER A 113 11.62 -19.81 12.93
CA SER A 113 11.54 -18.35 12.88
C SER A 113 10.98 -17.88 11.54
N TYR A 114 10.52 -16.64 11.51
CA TYR A 114 10.20 -15.94 10.27
C TYR A 114 10.66 -14.50 10.35
N SER A 115 10.93 -13.89 9.21
CA SER A 115 11.09 -12.45 9.05
C SER A 115 10.27 -11.95 7.86
N ILE A 116 9.78 -10.73 7.95
CA ILE A 116 9.05 -10.06 6.88
C ILE A 116 9.64 -8.68 6.69
N THR A 117 9.94 -8.32 5.44
CA THR A 117 10.17 -6.94 5.02
C THR A 117 9.02 -6.44 4.17
N ALA A 118 8.75 -5.15 4.25
CA ALA A 118 7.99 -4.43 3.23
C ALA A 118 8.77 -3.20 2.79
N ASP A 119 9.18 -3.22 1.53
CA ASP A 119 9.99 -2.18 0.91
C ASP A 119 9.15 -1.44 -0.15
N PRO A 120 9.27 -0.12 -0.29
CA PRO A 120 8.58 0.60 -1.36
C PRO A 120 9.04 0.05 -2.73
N GLN A 121 8.08 -0.23 -3.61
CA GLN A 121 8.35 -0.64 -4.99
C GLN A 121 9.21 0.39 -5.73
N VAL A 122 9.00 1.67 -5.44
CA VAL A 122 9.85 2.79 -5.88
C VAL A 122 10.21 3.60 -4.64
N ALA A 123 11.47 3.53 -4.22
CA ALA A 123 11.94 4.16 -2.98
C ALA A 123 12.13 5.68 -3.08
N ASP A 124 12.48 6.18 -4.27
CA ASP A 124 12.92 7.56 -4.47
C ASP A 124 12.26 8.26 -5.67
N GLY A 125 12.38 9.58 -5.68
CA GLY A 125 11.91 10.44 -6.77
C GLY A 125 10.43 10.83 -6.67
N VAL A 126 9.96 11.56 -7.68
CA VAL A 126 8.58 12.09 -7.73
C VAL A 126 7.52 11.00 -7.84
N THR A 127 7.90 9.80 -8.27
CA THR A 127 7.03 8.62 -8.39
C THR A 127 7.24 7.62 -7.25
N ALA A 128 7.90 8.01 -6.15
CA ALA A 128 8.12 7.14 -5.01
C ALA A 128 6.80 6.63 -4.44
N THR A 129 6.71 5.33 -4.22
CA THR A 129 5.52 4.67 -3.67
C THR A 129 5.50 4.65 -2.14
N GLY A 130 6.67 4.85 -1.53
CA GLY A 130 6.90 4.92 -0.09
C GLY A 130 8.30 5.47 0.20
N THR A 131 8.51 6.01 1.41
CA THR A 131 9.80 6.48 1.96
C THR A 131 10.35 5.48 2.95
N ARG A 132 9.42 4.87 3.69
CA ARG A 132 9.74 4.04 4.84
C ARG A 132 9.84 2.58 4.41
N HIS A 133 10.84 1.92 4.93
CA HIS A 133 11.04 0.49 4.84
C HIS A 133 10.64 -0.14 6.18
N PHE A 134 10.04 -1.33 6.13
CA PHE A 134 9.52 -1.99 7.33
C PHE A 134 10.09 -3.38 7.51
N TYR A 135 10.29 -3.76 8.77
CA TYR A 135 10.81 -5.07 9.16
C TYR A 135 10.11 -5.58 10.42
N THR A 136 9.86 -6.88 10.47
CA THR A 136 9.50 -7.59 11.70
C THR A 136 10.00 -9.03 11.62
N ASP A 137 10.09 -9.68 12.76
CA ASP A 137 10.38 -11.11 12.84
C ASP A 137 9.63 -11.78 14.00
N SER A 138 9.75 -13.09 14.07
CA SER A 138 9.10 -13.92 15.10
C SER A 138 9.46 -13.56 16.54
N SER A 139 10.57 -12.87 16.78
CA SER A 139 11.03 -12.48 18.12
C SER A 139 10.58 -11.08 18.53
N LEU A 140 10.20 -10.24 17.57
CA LEU A 140 9.82 -8.84 17.80
C LEU A 140 8.33 -8.69 18.16
N SER A 141 8.07 -7.84 19.15
CA SER A 141 6.71 -7.45 19.57
C SER A 141 6.09 -6.36 18.69
N GLY A 142 6.86 -5.70 17.84
CA GLY A 142 6.39 -4.63 16.94
C GLY A 142 7.03 -4.66 15.56
N ILE A 143 6.77 -3.58 14.82
CA ILE A 143 7.36 -3.32 13.50
C ILE A 143 8.55 -2.36 13.69
N LYS A 144 9.65 -2.64 13.01
CA LYS A 144 10.79 -1.75 12.86
C LYS A 144 10.67 -1.00 11.55
N ALA A 145 11.14 0.24 11.53
CA ALA A 145 11.15 1.03 10.31
C ALA A 145 12.38 1.91 10.18
N THR A 146 12.78 2.17 8.93
CA THR A 146 13.78 3.16 8.60
C THR A 146 13.31 3.98 7.40
N ASP A 147 13.73 5.24 7.36
CA ASP A 147 13.49 6.15 6.23
C ASP A 147 14.76 6.30 5.38
N GLU A 148 15.84 5.60 5.75
CA GLU A 148 17.04 5.44 4.93
C GLU A 148 16.71 4.55 3.72
N ASN A 149 17.30 4.84 2.56
CA ASN A 149 17.10 4.06 1.34
C ASN A 149 17.84 2.70 1.39
N ARG A 150 17.36 1.84 2.31
CA ARG A 150 17.82 0.48 2.53
C ARG A 150 16.69 -0.31 3.22
N PRO A 151 16.68 -1.64 3.09
CA PRO A 151 15.77 -2.47 3.88
C PRO A 151 15.91 -2.20 5.38
N ALA A 152 14.77 -2.22 6.07
CA ALA A 152 14.73 -2.16 7.53
C ALA A 152 15.25 -3.48 8.12
N LYS A 153 15.77 -3.41 9.35
CA LYS A 153 16.39 -4.51 10.09
C LYS A 153 16.00 -4.45 11.57
N ALA A 154 16.32 -5.51 12.31
CA ALA A 154 15.86 -5.70 13.69
C ALA A 154 16.33 -4.62 14.68
N ASP A 155 17.45 -3.95 14.40
CA ASP A 155 18.03 -2.88 15.22
C ASP A 155 17.51 -1.47 14.86
N ASP A 156 16.67 -1.34 13.82
CA ASP A 156 16.03 -0.06 13.49
C ASP A 156 14.99 0.35 14.56
N PRO A 157 14.60 1.65 14.60
CA PRO A 157 13.57 2.14 15.51
C PRO A 157 12.23 1.42 15.35
N SER A 158 11.51 1.27 16.46
CA SER A 158 10.12 0.78 16.43
C SER A 158 9.16 1.90 16.04
N ILE A 159 8.03 1.54 15.42
CA ILE A 159 6.93 2.46 15.10
C ILE A 159 5.70 2.23 15.98
#